data_AF-A0A9E0DNV5-F1
#
_entry.id   AF-A0A9E0DNV5-F1
#
_cell.length_a   1.000
_cell.length_b   1.000
_cell.length_c   1.000
_cell.angle_alpha   90.00
_cell.angle_beta   90.00
_cell.angle_gamma   90.00
#
_symmetry.space_group_name_H-M   'P 1'
#
loop_
_entity.id
_entity.type
_entity.pdbx_description
1 polymer ?
#
loop_
_entity_poly.entity_id
_entity_poly.type
_entity_poly.pdbx_seq_one_letter_code
_entity_poly.pdbx_strand_id
1 'polypeptide(L)' 'MGNNMVIIGGGAAGPSAAAEAKRNNPSLNTIIVEKGKFVSYSA' A
#
# COMPACT_ATOMS: atom_id res chain seq x y z
N MET A 1 11.26 17.57 -0.20
CA MET A 1 10.64 16.54 0.66
C MET A 1 9.62 15.79 -0.18
N GLY A 2 9.66 14.46 -0.19
CA GLY A 2 8.65 13.64 -0.89
C GLY A 2 7.42 13.42 -0.01
N ASN A 3 6.26 13.18 -0.63
CA ASN A 3 5.02 12.88 0.11
C ASN A 3 5.03 11.41 0.57
N ASN A 4 4.56 11.17 1.79
CA ASN A 4 4.38 9.83 2.36
C ASN A 4 2.90 9.49 2.41
N MET A 5 2.54 8.27 2.00
CA MET A 5 1.18 7.74 2.07
C MET A 5 1.18 6.46 2.93
N VAL A 6 0.42 6.49 4.01
CA VAL A 6 0.26 5.34 4.92
C VAL A 6 -1.11 4.71 4.68
N ILE A 7 -1.13 3.40 4.45
CA ILE A 7 -2.32 2.60 4.17
C ILE A 7 -2.49 1.62 5.32
N ILE A 8 -3.67 1.62 5.95
CA ILE A 8 -4.01 0.70 7.03
C ILE A 8 -4.84 -0.45 6.47
N GLY A 9 -4.29 -1.66 6.50
CA GLY A 9 -4.86 -2.87 5.91
C GLY A 9 -4.10 -3.33 4.67
N GLY A 10 -3.63 -4.58 4.70
CA GLY A 10 -2.89 -5.27 3.63
C GLY A 10 -3.69 -6.36 2.92
N GLY A 11 -5.01 -6.45 3.15
CA GLY A 11 -5.94 -7.20 2.30
C GLY A 11 -6.04 -6.61 0.89
N ALA A 12 -6.86 -7.15 0.00
CA ALA A 12 -6.84 -6.84 -1.44
C ALA A 12 -6.81 -5.33 -1.81
N ALA A 13 -7.55 -4.48 -1.09
CA ALA A 13 -7.62 -3.04 -1.38
C ALA A 13 -6.30 -2.30 -1.11
N GLY A 14 -5.53 -2.70 -0.09
CA GLY A 14 -4.32 -1.99 0.34
C GLY A 14 -3.21 -1.99 -0.72
N PRO A 15 -2.73 -3.16 -1.16
CA PRO A 15 -1.77 -3.28 -2.25
C PRO A 15 -2.29 -2.70 -3.57
N SER A 16 -3.60 -2.80 -3.84
CA SER A 16 -4.20 -2.21 -5.04
C SER A 16 -4.08 -0.68 -5.04
N ALA A 17 -4.42 -0.03 -3.92
CA ALA A 17 -4.27 1.41 -3.75
C ALA A 17 -2.80 1.85 -3.81
N ALA A 18 -1.89 1.09 -3.17
CA ALA A 18 -0.46 1.38 -3.20
C ALA A 18 0.12 1.29 -4.61
N ALA A 19 -0.26 0.25 -5.37
CA ALA A 19 0.18 0.06 -6.74
C ALA A 19 -0.31 1.20 -7.65
N GLU A 20 -1.59 1.56 -7.54
CA GLU A 20 -2.16 2.66 -8.34
C GLU A 20 -1.53 4.01 -8.00
N ALA A 21 -1.33 4.30 -6.71
CA ALA A 21 -0.66 5.53 -6.28
C ALA A 21 0.78 5.62 -6.83
N LYS A 22 1.50 4.48 -6.87
CA LYS A 22 2.88 4.43 -7.37
C LYS A 22 2.98 4.48 -8.90
N ARG A 23 1.97 3.98 -9.63
CA ARG A 23 1.87 4.17 -11.10
C ARG A 23 1.71 5.65 -11.45
N ASN A 24 0.88 6.36 -10.69
CA ASN A 24 0.62 7.79 -10.91
C ASN A 24 1.74 8.70 -10.36
N ASN A 25 2.43 8.26 -9.31
CA ASN A 25 3.57 8.96 -8.73
C ASN A 25 4.65 7.97 -8.28
N PRO A 26 5.64 7.64 -9.14
CA PRO A 26 6.70 6.70 -8.80
C PRO A 26 7.57 7.13 -7.62
N SER A 27 7.64 8.43 -7.34
CA SER A 27 8.41 9.00 -6.22
C SER A 27 7.68 8.94 -4.88
N LEU A 28 6.39 8.55 -4.87
CA LEU A 28 5.59 8.45 -3.66
C LEU A 28 6.11 7.33 -2.75
N ASN A 29 6.38 7.68 -1.49
CA ASN A 29 6.73 6.69 -0.47
C ASN A 29 5.45 6.10 0.14
N THR A 30 5.14 4.86 -0.20
CA THR A 30 3.94 4.14 0.25
C THR A 30 4.29 3.10 1.31
N ILE A 31 3.56 3.12 2.41
CA ILE A 31 3.74 2.19 3.54
C ILE A 31 2.40 1.53 3.84
N ILE A 32 2.33 0.19 3.77
CA ILE A 32 1.16 -0.58 4.15
C ILE A 32 1.40 -1.17 5.54
N VAL A 33 0.47 -0.94 6.47
CA VAL A 33 0.48 -1.52 7.81
C VAL A 33 -0.65 -2.54 7.89
N GLU A 34 -0.28 -3.81 8.06
CA GLU A 34 -1.20 -4.93 8.23
C GLU A 34 -1.06 -5.52 9.64
N LYS A 35 -2.18 -5.92 10.24
CA LYS A 35 -2.22 -6.56 11.56
C LYS A 35 -1.69 -7.99 11.51
N GLY A 36 -2.03 -8.72 10.43
CA GLY A 36 -1.64 -10.10 10.20
C GLY A 36 -0.20 -10.26 9.72
N LYS A 37 0.20 -11.53 9.53
CA LYS A 37 1.53 -11.88 9.02
C LYS A 37 1.65 -11.80 7.51
N PHE A 38 0.53 -11.79 6.80
CA PHE A 38 0.47 -11.87 5.35
C PHE A 38 -0.24 -10.66 4.76
N VAL A 39 0.22 -10.21 3.61
CA VAL A 39 -0.39 -9.16 2.80
C VAL A 39 -0.67 -9.71 1.40
N SER A 40 -1.61 -9.10 0.69
CA SER A 40 -1.91 -9.46 -0.71
C SER A 40 -2.20 -10.95 -0.92
N TYR A 41 -2.97 -11.56 0.00
CA TYR A 41 -3.39 -12.96 -0.10
C TYR A 41 -4.90 -13.04 -0.32
N SER A 42 -5.34 -14.09 -1.01
CA SER A 42 -6.73 -14.55 -0.95
C SER A 42 -6.83 -15.63 0.12
N ALA A 43 -7.84 -15.51 0.99
CA ALA A 43 -8.21 -16.55 1.93
C ALA A 43 -8.92 -17.71 1.21
#